data_AF-A0A520Z434-F1
#
_entry.id   AF-A0A520Z434-F1
#
_cell.length_a   1.000
_cell.length_b   1.000
_cell.length_c   1.000
_cell.angle_alpha   90.00
_cell.angle_beta   90.00
_cell.angle_gamma   90.00
#
_symmetry.space_group_name_H-M   'P 1'
#
loop_
_entity.id
_entity.type
_entity.pdbx_description
1 polymer ?
#
loop_
_entity_poly.entity_id
_entity_poly.type
_entity_poly.pdbx_seq_one_letter_code
_entity_poly.pdbx_strand_id
1 'polypeptide(L)'
;MAPHFAVILRNRGLLTPLFFLGLILLLLAIIIHGWKSRAGKIEIAVWIGIAGVYLLTLLRMAIAEERGHLFEYSVVALFILEALRERKKNGLKIPVPPLLAIVITTMIGTIDECIQVFIPIRVFDPIDIFFNFFAGFLAVSASTALSWARSKIKKP
;
A
#
# COMPACT_ATOMS: atom_id res chain seq x y z
N MET A 1 -7.64 0.04 -28.19
CA MET A 1 -9.06 0.01 -27.80
C MET A 1 -9.10 0.23 -26.29
N ALA A 2 -9.62 1.36 -25.81
CA ALA A 2 -9.83 1.52 -24.37
C ALA A 2 -10.74 0.36 -23.88
N PRO A 3 -10.48 -0.27 -22.72
CA PRO A 3 -11.37 -1.30 -22.20
C PRO A 3 -12.76 -0.67 -22.03
N HIS A 4 -13.72 -1.17 -22.79
CA HIS A 4 -15.10 -0.66 -22.89
C HIS A 4 -15.74 -0.42 -21.50
N PHE A 5 -15.29 -1.18 -20.51
CA PHE A 5 -15.70 -1.09 -19.11
C PHE A 5 -15.32 0.22 -18.40
N ALA A 6 -14.09 0.71 -18.57
CA ALA A 6 -13.63 1.93 -17.90
C ALA A 6 -14.36 3.18 -18.43
N VAL A 7 -14.66 3.19 -19.73
CA VAL A 7 -15.44 4.26 -20.37
C VAL A 7 -16.89 4.24 -19.88
N ILE A 8 -17.50 3.07 -19.73
CA ILE A 8 -18.86 2.94 -19.16
C ILE A 8 -18.90 3.44 -17.71
N LEU A 9 -17.93 3.03 -16.88
CA LEU A 9 -17.86 3.45 -15.47
C LEU A 9 -17.68 4.97 -15.34
N ARG A 10 -16.83 5.57 -16.18
CA ARG A 10 -16.62 7.02 -16.22
C ARG A 10 -17.88 7.76 -16.65
N ASN A 11 -18.52 7.33 -17.74
CA ASN A 11 -19.72 7.97 -18.28
C ASN A 11 -20.92 7.87 -17.32
N ARG A 12 -20.95 6.86 -16.44
CA ARG A 12 -21.97 6.71 -15.40
C ARG A 12 -21.60 7.36 -14.06
N GLY A 13 -20.45 8.03 -13.96
CA GLY A 13 -19.99 8.65 -12.71
C GLY A 13 -19.68 7.64 -11.60
N LEU A 14 -19.43 6.38 -11.93
CA LEU A 14 -19.26 5.28 -10.96
C LEU A 14 -17.83 5.10 -10.45
N LEU A 15 -16.85 5.75 -11.08
CA LEU A 15 -15.44 5.70 -10.65
C LEU A 15 -15.25 6.23 -9.23
N THR A 16 -15.82 7.40 -8.94
CA THR A 16 -15.72 8.03 -7.61
C THR A 16 -16.37 7.17 -6.52
N PRO A 17 -17.62 6.67 -6.67
CA PRO A 17 -18.22 5.73 -5.72
C PRO A 17 -17.41 4.44 -5.48
N LEU A 18 -16.87 3.82 -6.53
CA LEU A 18 -16.07 2.60 -6.42
C LEU A 18 -14.77 2.83 -5.66
N PHE A 19 -14.10 3.97 -5.91
CA PHE A 19 -12.92 4.38 -5.17
C PHE A 19 -13.23 4.54 -3.67
N PHE A 20 -14.31 5.25 -3.32
CA PHE A 20 -14.74 5.40 -1.93
C PHE A 20 -15.14 4.08 -1.28
N LEU A 21 -15.78 3.18 -2.02
CA LEU A 21 -16.09 1.83 -1.54
C LEU A 21 -14.80 1.07 -1.19
N GLY A 22 -13.79 1.11 -2.06
CA GLY A 22 -12.48 0.52 -1.80
C GLY A 22 -11.83 1.07 -0.53
N LEU A 23 -11.85 2.40 -0.35
CA LEU A 23 -11.36 3.05 0.87
C LEU A 23 -12.11 2.59 2.12
N ILE A 24 -13.44 2.52 2.09
CA ILE A 24 -14.27 2.07 3.21
C ILE A 24 -13.94 0.62 3.58
N LEU A 25 -13.85 -0.27 2.59
CA LEU A 25 -13.53 -1.68 2.82
C LEU A 25 -12.13 -1.83 3.44
N LEU A 26 -11.15 -1.04 3.01
CA LEU A 26 -9.82 -1.06 3.61
C LEU A 26 -9.85 -0.54 5.05
N LEU A 27 -10.56 0.55 5.30
CA LEU A 27 -10.69 1.15 6.64
C LEU A 27 -11.36 0.16 7.61
N LEU A 28 -12.41 -0.54 7.14
CA LEU A 28 -13.04 -1.64 7.88
C LEU A 28 -12.07 -2.79 8.14
N ALA A 29 -11.29 -3.21 7.14
CA ALA A 29 -10.29 -4.25 7.33
C ALA A 29 -9.25 -3.88 8.40
N ILE A 30 -8.77 -2.63 8.41
CA ILE A 30 -7.85 -2.10 9.42
C ILE A 30 -8.50 -2.13 10.82
N ILE A 31 -9.75 -1.65 10.95
CA ILE A 31 -10.48 -1.63 12.22
C ILE A 31 -10.69 -3.05 12.75
N ILE A 32 -11.18 -3.96 11.91
CA ILE A 32 -11.44 -5.35 12.28
C ILE A 32 -10.12 -6.04 12.69
N HIS A 33 -9.05 -5.82 11.94
CA HIS A 33 -7.74 -6.36 12.26
C HIS A 33 -7.22 -5.84 13.60
N GLY A 34 -7.29 -4.51 13.84
CA GLY A 34 -6.88 -3.88 15.08
C GLY A 34 -7.68 -4.32 16.30
N TRP A 35 -8.99 -4.54 16.13
CA TRP A 35 -9.86 -5.07 17.18
C TRP A 35 -9.48 -6.52 17.51
N LYS A 36 -9.29 -7.36 16.50
CA LYS A 36 -8.96 -8.78 16.69
C LYS A 36 -7.55 -8.99 17.25
N SER A 37 -6.61 -8.09 16.97
CA SER A 37 -5.21 -8.20 17.45
C SER A 37 -4.98 -7.72 18.89
N ARG A 38 -5.99 -7.13 19.55
CA ARG A 38 -5.87 -6.46 20.87
C ARG A 38 -4.65 -5.53 20.93
N ALA A 39 -4.56 -4.62 19.96
CA ALA A 39 -3.46 -3.68 19.85
C ALA A 39 -3.23 -2.89 21.16
N GLY A 40 -1.98 -2.87 21.63
CA GLY A 40 -1.60 -2.10 22.84
C GLY A 40 -1.58 -0.59 22.60
N LYS A 41 -1.55 0.22 23.67
CA LYS A 41 -1.54 1.71 23.57
C LYS A 41 -0.43 2.25 22.67
N ILE A 42 0.77 1.65 22.72
CA ILE A 42 1.92 2.01 21.87
C ILE A 42 1.66 1.65 20.40
N GLU A 43 1.00 0.52 20.16
CA GLU A 43 0.67 0.07 18.81
C GLU A 43 -0.34 1.00 18.15
N ILE A 44 -1.36 1.42 18.91
CA ILE A 44 -2.35 2.41 18.47
C ILE A 44 -1.66 3.75 18.17
N ALA A 45 -0.75 4.21 19.03
CA ALA A 45 -0.01 5.46 18.82
C ALA A 45 0.85 5.42 17.54
N VAL A 46 1.50 4.29 17.24
CA VAL A 46 2.27 4.12 16.00
C VAL A 46 1.34 4.11 14.77
N TRP A 47 0.20 3.41 14.84
CA TRP A 47 -0.78 3.43 13.75
C TRP A 47 -1.35 4.82 13.48
N ILE A 48 -1.67 5.58 14.54
CA ILE A 48 -2.12 6.98 14.42
C ILE A 48 -1.00 7.85 13.82
N GLY A 49 0.25 7.66 14.24
CA GLY A 49 1.40 8.38 13.67
C GLY A 49 1.58 8.10 12.18
N ILE A 50 1.53 6.83 11.77
CA ILE A 50 1.59 6.43 10.36
C ILE A 50 0.41 7.03 9.58
N ALA A 51 -0.81 6.88 10.09
CA ALA A 51 -2.01 7.45 9.46
C ALA A 51 -1.92 8.97 9.32
N GLY A 52 -1.38 9.66 10.33
CA GLY A 52 -1.15 11.10 10.32
C GLY A 52 -0.14 11.53 9.26
N VAL A 53 0.98 10.81 9.12
CA VAL A 53 1.97 11.07 8.06
C VAL A 53 1.34 10.89 6.69
N TYR A 54 0.64 9.76 6.45
CA TYR A 54 -0.05 9.53 5.17
C TYR A 54 -1.10 10.59 4.89
N LEU A 55 -1.90 10.97 5.88
CA LEU A 55 -2.91 12.01 5.74
C LEU A 55 -2.28 13.36 5.37
N LEU A 56 -1.20 13.76 6.04
CA LEU A 56 -0.50 15.00 5.73
C LEU A 56 0.14 14.97 4.33
N THR A 57 0.70 13.83 3.90
CA THR A 57 1.24 13.68 2.54
C THR A 57 0.13 13.77 1.49
N LEU A 58 -1.00 13.09 1.71
CA LEU A 58 -2.17 13.13 0.84
C LEU A 58 -2.80 14.52 0.75
N LEU A 59 -2.86 15.26 1.86
CA LEU A 59 -3.40 16.62 1.89
C LEU A 59 -2.49 17.66 1.20
N ARG A 60 -1.18 17.38 1.11
CA ARG A 60 -0.18 18.33 0.60
C ARG A 60 0.18 18.13 -0.88
N MET A 61 -0.01 16.94 -1.45
CA MET A 61 0.27 16.69 -2.87
C MET A 61 -0.80 17.32 -3.77
N ALA A 62 -0.44 18.13 -4.76
CA ALA A 62 -1.41 18.89 -5.56
C ALA A 62 -2.15 18.04 -6.62
N ILE A 63 -1.60 16.88 -7.01
CA ILE A 63 -2.10 16.06 -8.11
C ILE A 63 -2.84 14.83 -7.54
N ALA A 64 -4.10 14.64 -7.93
CA ALA A 64 -4.97 13.61 -7.38
C ALA A 64 -4.58 12.18 -7.79
N GLU A 65 -3.93 12.00 -8.95
CA GLU A 65 -3.46 10.69 -9.42
C GLU A 65 -2.26 10.19 -8.60
N GLU A 66 -1.26 11.04 -8.34
CA GLU A 66 -0.08 10.72 -7.51
C GLU A 66 -0.45 10.29 -6.07
N ARG A 67 -1.58 10.78 -5.54
CA ARG A 67 -2.09 10.43 -4.21
C ARG A 67 -2.56 8.97 -4.11
N GLY A 68 -3.04 8.38 -5.21
CA GLY A 68 -3.52 6.99 -5.25
C GLY A 68 -2.38 5.99 -5.14
N HIS A 69 -1.33 6.20 -5.95
CA HIS A 69 -0.16 5.33 -6.02
C HIS A 69 0.50 5.12 -4.66
N LEU A 70 0.68 6.21 -3.90
CA LEU A 70 1.27 6.14 -2.56
C LEU A 70 0.49 5.23 -1.60
N PHE A 71 -0.83 5.22 -1.67
CA PHE A 71 -1.66 4.41 -0.79
C PHE A 71 -1.76 2.97 -1.27
N GLU A 72 -2.08 2.78 -2.55
CA GLU A 72 -2.29 1.46 -3.16
C GLU A 72 -1.03 0.60 -3.06
N TYR A 73 0.12 1.15 -3.46
CA TYR A 73 1.38 0.41 -3.44
C TYR A 73 1.92 0.18 -2.02
N SER A 74 1.54 1.01 -1.06
CA SER A 74 1.82 0.75 0.36
C SER A 74 1.07 -0.47 0.88
N VAL A 75 -0.21 -0.60 0.55
CA VAL A 75 -1.01 -1.78 0.91
C VAL A 75 -0.46 -3.04 0.23
N VAL A 76 -0.16 -2.96 -1.06
CA VAL A 76 0.46 -4.06 -1.83
C VAL A 76 1.77 -4.50 -1.18
N ALA A 77 2.65 -3.55 -0.81
CA ALA A 77 3.91 -3.86 -0.16
C ALA A 77 3.74 -4.56 1.20
N LEU A 78 2.76 -4.14 2.00
CA LEU A 78 2.46 -4.81 3.27
C LEU A 78 1.95 -6.23 3.05
N PHE A 79 1.07 -6.47 2.08
CA PHE A 79 0.60 -7.82 1.76
C PHE A 79 1.72 -8.72 1.27
N ILE A 80 2.61 -8.22 0.40
CA ILE A 80 3.77 -8.98 -0.05
C ILE A 80 4.69 -9.29 1.13
N LEU A 81 4.96 -8.32 2.00
CA LEU A 81 5.79 -8.51 3.18
C LEU A 81 5.24 -9.61 4.09
N GLU A 82 3.95 -9.58 4.41
CA GLU A 82 3.31 -10.59 5.24
C GLU A 82 3.30 -11.96 4.54
N ALA A 83 3.05 -12.01 3.24
CA ALA A 83 3.10 -13.26 2.47
C ALA A 83 4.52 -13.85 2.39
N LEU A 84 5.57 -13.02 2.35
CA LEU A 84 6.97 -13.47 2.40
C LEU A 84 7.35 -13.93 3.81
N ARG A 85 6.90 -13.23 4.86
CA ARG A 85 7.11 -13.64 6.26
C ARG A 85 6.45 -14.99 6.55
N GLU A 86 5.22 -15.19 6.08
CA GLU A 86 4.49 -16.44 6.25
C GLU A 86 5.19 -17.61 5.53
N ARG A 87 5.64 -17.41 4.29
CA ARG A 87 6.44 -18.42 3.57
C ARG A 87 7.74 -18.76 4.31
N LYS A 88 8.45 -17.76 4.83
CA LYS A 88 9.67 -17.98 5.62
C LYS A 88 9.38 -18.80 6.88
N LYS A 89 8.27 -18.50 7.57
CA LYS A 89 7.83 -19.23 8.75
C LYS A 89 7.47 -20.68 8.43
N ASN A 90 6.91 -20.94 7.25
CA ASN A 90 6.58 -22.29 6.75
C ASN A 90 7.76 -23.02 6.08
N GLY A 91 9.01 -22.59 6.33
CA GLY A 91 10.22 -23.33 5.94
C GLY A 91 10.83 -22.96 4.59
N LEU A 92 10.25 -22.02 3.83
CA LEU A 92 10.90 -21.52 2.61
C LEU A 92 12.09 -20.62 2.94
N LYS A 93 13.18 -20.77 2.19
CA LYS A 93 14.38 -19.94 2.32
C LYS A 93 14.15 -18.56 1.71
N ILE A 94 13.68 -17.62 2.55
CA ILE A 94 13.52 -16.21 2.18
C ILE A 94 14.52 -15.38 3.01
N PRO A 95 15.63 -14.91 2.41
CA PRO A 95 16.75 -14.32 3.17
C PRO A 95 16.34 -12.99 3.81
N VAL A 96 15.84 -12.06 3.00
CA VAL A 96 15.48 -10.69 3.39
C VAL A 96 14.06 -10.33 2.92
N PRO A 97 13.01 -10.78 3.63
CA PRO A 97 11.61 -10.48 3.29
C PRO A 97 11.31 -8.99 3.08
N PRO A 98 11.82 -8.05 3.91
CA PRO A 98 11.57 -6.61 3.71
C PRO A 98 12.10 -6.09 2.38
N LEU A 99 13.35 -6.41 2.03
CA LEU A 99 13.95 -5.96 0.77
C LEU A 99 13.23 -6.54 -0.43
N LEU A 100 12.89 -7.84 -0.37
CA LEU A 100 12.13 -8.50 -1.43
C LEU A 100 10.74 -7.90 -1.60
N ALA A 101 10.07 -7.51 -0.51
CA ALA A 101 8.77 -6.85 -0.60
C ALA A 101 8.87 -5.53 -1.38
N ILE A 102 9.85 -4.69 -1.07
CA ILE A 102 10.08 -3.40 -1.76
C ILE A 102 10.35 -3.65 -3.26
N VAL A 103 11.23 -4.60 -3.57
CA VAL A 103 11.58 -4.94 -4.97
C VAL A 103 10.36 -5.44 -5.72
N ILE A 104 9.61 -6.40 -5.17
CA ILE A 104 8.41 -6.96 -5.82
C ILE A 104 7.35 -5.88 -6.01
N THR A 105 7.08 -5.03 -5.00
CA THR A 105 6.14 -3.90 -5.14
C THR A 105 6.56 -2.96 -6.26
N THR A 106 7.85 -2.62 -6.34
CA THR A 106 8.37 -1.73 -7.39
C THR A 106 8.23 -2.38 -8.76
N MET A 107 8.49 -3.68 -8.88
CA MET A 107 8.28 -4.43 -10.13
C MET A 107 6.81 -4.44 -10.54
N ILE A 108 5.88 -4.68 -9.61
CA ILE A 108 4.44 -4.63 -9.88
C ILE A 108 4.05 -3.22 -10.35
N GLY A 109 4.54 -2.17 -9.68
CA GLY A 109 4.27 -0.79 -10.08
C GLY A 109 4.84 -0.41 -11.43
N THR A 110 6.01 -0.95 -11.77
CA THR A 110 6.59 -0.77 -13.10
C THR A 110 5.75 -1.47 -14.17
N ILE A 111 5.26 -2.69 -13.88
CA ILE A 111 4.38 -3.43 -14.80
C ILE A 111 3.07 -2.67 -14.99
N ASP A 112 2.49 -2.13 -13.93
CA ASP A 112 1.27 -1.32 -13.99
C ASP A 112 1.46 -0.09 -14.89
N GLU A 113 2.57 0.65 -14.73
CA GLU A 113 2.86 1.79 -15.62
C GLU A 113 3.09 1.35 -17.08
N CYS A 114 3.78 0.24 -17.30
CA CYS A 114 3.90 -0.32 -18.65
C CYS A 114 2.53 -0.69 -19.26
N ILE A 115 1.57 -1.13 -18.45
CA ILE A 115 0.21 -1.42 -18.90
C ILE A 115 -0.53 -0.11 -19.22
N GLN A 116 -0.29 0.97 -18.48
CA GLN A 116 -0.91 2.27 -18.74
C GLN A 116 -0.58 2.84 -20.12
N VAL A 117 0.56 2.48 -20.73
CA VAL A 117 0.90 2.82 -22.13
C VAL A 117 -0.22 2.41 -23.11
N PHE A 118 -0.96 1.34 -22.81
CA PHE A 118 -2.05 0.84 -23.66
C PHE A 118 -3.41 1.48 -23.36
N ILE A 119 -3.50 2.37 -22.36
CA ILE A 119 -4.73 3.03 -21.92
C ILE A 119 -4.77 4.47 -22.48
N PRO A 120 -5.68 4.81 -23.41
CA PRO A 120 -5.62 6.07 -24.17
C PRO A 120 -5.76 7.37 -23.37
N ILE A 121 -6.16 7.29 -22.10
CA ILE A 121 -6.36 8.45 -21.21
C ILE A 121 -5.23 8.59 -20.18
N ARG A 122 -4.29 7.64 -20.14
CA ARG A 122 -3.17 7.63 -19.19
C ARG A 122 -1.85 7.73 -19.96
N VAL A 123 -0.86 8.35 -19.33
CA VAL A 123 0.48 8.54 -19.88
C VAL A 123 1.43 7.80 -18.97
N PHE A 124 2.33 7.02 -19.55
CA PHE A 124 3.44 6.44 -18.80
C PHE A 124 4.28 7.56 -18.18
N ASP A 125 4.34 7.61 -16.85
CA ASP A 125 5.17 8.56 -16.11
C ASP A 125 6.21 7.81 -15.25
N PRO A 126 7.51 7.97 -15.52
CA PRO A 126 8.57 7.44 -14.66
C PRO A 126 8.49 7.90 -13.20
N ILE A 127 7.86 9.05 -12.92
CA ILE A 127 7.64 9.56 -11.58
C ILE A 127 6.71 8.63 -10.78
N ASP A 128 5.73 8.00 -11.42
CA ASP A 128 4.82 7.06 -10.76
C ASP A 128 5.56 5.81 -10.29
N ILE A 129 6.54 5.32 -11.06
CA ILE A 129 7.42 4.23 -10.64
C ILE A 129 8.19 4.60 -9.36
N PHE A 130 8.69 5.84 -9.28
CA PHE A 130 9.35 6.34 -8.08
C PHE A 130 8.37 6.38 -6.89
N PHE A 131 7.14 6.86 -7.08
CA PHE A 131 6.13 6.86 -6.02
C PHE A 131 5.76 5.45 -5.56
N ASN A 132 5.65 4.48 -6.47
CA ASN A 132 5.38 3.08 -6.15
C ASN A 132 6.51 2.47 -5.31
N PHE A 133 7.77 2.75 -5.68
CA PHE A 133 8.94 2.38 -4.89
C PHE A 133 8.90 3.04 -3.50
N PHE A 134 8.65 4.35 -3.45
CA PHE A 134 8.67 5.12 -2.21
C PHE A 134 7.55 4.68 -1.25
N ALA A 135 6.37 4.40 -1.77
CA ALA A 135 5.25 3.78 -1.05
C ALA A 135 5.66 2.46 -0.41
N GLY A 136 6.22 1.54 -1.21
CA GLY A 136 6.70 0.26 -0.72
C GLY A 136 7.80 0.41 0.35
N PHE A 137 8.76 1.30 0.13
CA PHE A 137 9.82 1.60 1.07
C PHE A 137 9.29 2.11 2.42
N LEU A 138 8.41 3.12 2.40
CA LEU A 138 7.83 3.69 3.62
C LEU A 138 7.00 2.66 4.39
N ALA A 139 6.12 1.94 3.70
CA ALA A 139 5.23 0.96 4.33
C ALA A 139 6.01 -0.19 4.97
N VAL A 140 6.98 -0.76 4.24
CA VAL A 140 7.81 -1.86 4.73
C VAL A 140 8.71 -1.41 5.87
N SER A 141 9.30 -0.22 5.78
CA SER A 141 10.15 0.36 6.84
C SER A 141 9.34 0.58 8.11
N ALA A 142 8.15 1.18 7.99
CA ALA A 142 7.25 1.40 9.12
C ALA A 142 6.81 0.07 9.77
N SER A 143 6.41 -0.93 8.98
CA SER A 143 6.04 -2.26 9.49
C SER A 143 7.21 -2.96 10.19
N THR A 144 8.42 -2.86 9.63
CA THR A 144 9.63 -3.46 10.21
C THR A 144 10.03 -2.75 11.50
N ALA A 145 10.00 -1.42 11.54
CA ALA A 145 10.26 -0.63 12.74
C ALA A 145 9.26 -0.94 13.86
N LEU A 146 7.97 -1.05 13.52
CA LEU A 146 6.92 -1.42 14.47
C LEU A 146 7.10 -2.84 15.00
N SER A 147 7.42 -3.80 14.13
CA SER A 147 7.71 -5.18 14.54
C SER A 147 8.92 -5.24 15.49
N TRP A 148 9.99 -4.49 15.17
CA TRP A 148 11.15 -4.35 16.04
C TRP A 148 10.80 -3.74 17.40
N ALA A 149 10.05 -2.64 17.43
CA ALA A 149 9.61 -2.01 18.67
C ALA A 149 8.78 -2.97 19.54
N ARG A 150 7.86 -3.73 18.94
CA ARG A 150 7.08 -4.77 19.65
C ARG A 150 7.97 -5.86 20.25
N SER A 151 9.02 -6.28 19.54
CA SER A 151 9.96 -7.29 20.04
C SER A 151 10.77 -6.82 21.25
N LYS A 152 11.02 -5.51 21.37
CA LYS A 152 11.71 -4.89 22.51
C LYS A 152 10.80 -4.76 23.73
N ILE A 153 9.53 -4.44 23.52
CA ILE A 153 8.53 -4.27 24.60
C ILE A 153 8.08 -5.63 25.17
N LYS A 154 8.11 -6.71 24.35
CA LYS A 154 7.75 -8.08 24.78
C LYS A 154 8.88 -8.87 25.45
N LYS A 155 10.08 -8.31 25.63
CA LYS A 155 11.11 -8.99 26.44
C LYS A 155 10.73 -8.84 27.93
N PRO A 156 10.75 -9.95 28.71
CA PRO A 156 10.46 -9.91 30.15
C PRO A 156 11.45 -9.02 30.90
#